data_AF-A0AAW1VZB3-F1
#
_entry.id   AF-A0AAW1VZB3-F1
#
_cell.length_a   1.000
_cell.length_b   1.000
_cell.length_c   1.000
_cell.angle_alpha   90.00
_cell.angle_beta   90.00
_cell.angle_gamma   90.00
#
_symmetry.space_group_name_H-M   'P 1'
#
loop_
_entity.id
_entity.type
_entity.pdbx_description
1 polymer ?
#
loop_
_entity_poly.entity_id
_entity_poly.type
_entity_poly.pdbx_seq_one_letter_code
_entity_poly.pdbx_strand_id
1 'polypeptide(L)'
;MISDLLSVHRIYGASNVGRMLQQLPPHLRAEAADALYYEAECRVEDPVYGCVGVISRLHEQIHEAECELAKTRADIIINSDIGQQAQVQQINGQVEDNLSLLHEQNNVGRTQFGSSF
;
A
#
# COMPACT_ATOMS: atom_id res chain seq x y z
N MET A 1 -34.50 13.83 10.52
CA MET A 1 -35.57 14.60 9.85
C MET A 1 -35.71 16.04 10.37
N ILE A 2 -35.92 16.29 11.68
CA ILE A 2 -35.91 17.69 12.20
C ILE A 2 -34.47 18.21 12.39
N SER A 3 -33.54 17.34 12.80
CA SER A 3 -32.09 17.62 12.89
C SER A 3 -31.50 18.11 11.55
N ASP A 4 -31.96 17.51 10.46
CA ASP A 4 -31.34 17.63 9.15
C ASP A 4 -31.46 19.07 8.60
N LEU A 5 -32.65 19.65 8.80
CA LEU A 5 -32.92 21.04 8.40
C LEU A 5 -32.26 22.06 9.33
N LEU A 6 -32.05 21.73 10.61
CA LEU A 6 -31.45 22.65 11.59
C LEU A 6 -29.97 22.89 11.33
N SER A 7 -29.20 21.83 11.05
CA SER A 7 -27.77 21.95 10.74
C SER A 7 -27.55 22.77 9.47
N VAL A 8 -28.28 22.43 8.40
CA VAL A 8 -28.21 23.14 7.12
C VAL A 8 -28.65 24.60 7.25
N HIS A 9 -29.73 24.87 7.99
CA HIS A 9 -30.18 26.23 8.25
C HIS A 9 -29.16 27.03 9.07
N ARG A 10 -28.49 26.41 10.05
CA ARG A 10 -27.48 27.08 10.87
C ARG A 10 -26.22 27.43 10.08
N ILE A 11 -25.76 26.55 9.20
CA ILE A 11 -24.51 26.75 8.44
C ILE A 11 -24.72 27.62 7.20
N TYR A 12 -25.77 27.36 6.42
CA TYR A 12 -26.02 28.06 5.15
C TYR A 12 -27.18 29.05 5.23
N GLY A 13 -28.22 28.74 5.99
CA GLY A 13 -29.47 29.50 6.00
C GLY A 13 -30.37 29.16 4.81
N ALA A 14 -31.69 29.16 5.04
CA ALA A 14 -32.69 28.70 4.07
C ALA A 14 -32.60 29.40 2.71
N SER A 15 -32.38 30.73 2.71
CA SER A 15 -32.31 31.51 1.47
C SER A 15 -31.07 31.18 0.62
N ASN A 16 -29.94 30.88 1.25
CA ASN A 16 -28.73 30.53 0.52
C ASN A 16 -28.83 29.12 -0.06
N VAL A 17 -29.37 28.17 0.70
CA VAL A 17 -29.65 26.81 0.22
C VAL A 17 -30.57 26.85 -0.99
N GLY A 18 -31.68 27.59 -0.91
CA GLY A 18 -32.60 27.76 -2.03
C GLY A 18 -31.92 28.35 -3.28
N ARG A 19 -31.07 29.37 -3.09
CA ARG A 19 -30.30 29.97 -4.19
C ARG A 19 -29.31 28.97 -4.81
N MET A 20 -28.57 28.23 -4.00
CA MET A 20 -27.58 27.24 -4.47
C MET A 20 -28.26 26.11 -5.24
N LEU A 21 -29.36 25.58 -4.74
CA LEU A 21 -30.10 24.51 -5.43
C LEU A 21 -30.74 24.99 -6.74
N GLN A 22 -31.24 26.23 -6.79
CA GLN A 22 -31.81 26.80 -8.02
C GLN A 22 -30.80 26.98 -9.15
N GLN A 23 -29.51 27.17 -8.83
CA GLN A 23 -28.42 27.26 -9.80
C GLN A 23 -28.10 25.91 -10.47
N LEU A 24 -28.55 24.80 -9.89
CA LEU A 24 -28.31 23.46 -10.41
C LEU A 24 -29.48 22.97 -11.29
N PRO A 25 -29.19 22.13 -12.31
CA PRO A 25 -30.21 21.36 -13.01
C PRO A 25 -31.08 20.55 -12.04
N PRO A 26 -32.41 20.43 -12.28
CA PRO A 26 -33.33 19.78 -11.34
C PRO A 26 -32.91 18.36 -10.90
N HIS A 27 -32.28 17.59 -11.78
CA HIS A 27 -31.86 16.22 -11.50
C HIS A 27 -30.68 16.13 -10.51
N LEU A 28 -29.88 17.19 -10.34
CA LEU A 28 -28.75 17.23 -9.39
C LEU A 28 -29.13 17.82 -8.03
N ARG A 29 -30.33 18.41 -7.89
CA ARG A 29 -30.70 19.15 -6.68
C ARG A 29 -30.85 18.26 -5.47
N ALA A 30 -31.30 17.03 -5.64
CA ALA A 30 -31.42 16.06 -4.54
C ALA A 30 -30.02 15.71 -4.00
N GLU A 31 -29.11 15.29 -4.88
CA GLU A 31 -27.72 14.97 -4.52
C GLU A 31 -26.99 16.16 -3.90
N ALA A 32 -27.17 17.36 -4.45
CA ALA A 32 -26.60 18.57 -3.88
C ALA A 32 -27.18 18.91 -2.49
N ALA A 33 -28.47 18.64 -2.26
CA ALA A 33 -29.06 18.84 -0.94
C ALA A 33 -28.47 17.85 0.09
N ASP A 34 -28.25 16.60 -0.30
CA ASP A 34 -27.59 15.60 0.54
C ASP A 34 -26.14 16.00 0.86
N ALA A 35 -25.40 16.52 -0.13
CA ALA A 35 -24.04 17.03 0.08
C ALA A 35 -24.00 18.23 1.03
N LEU A 36 -24.92 19.19 0.88
CA LEU A 36 -25.05 20.34 1.80
C LEU A 36 -25.42 19.90 3.22
N TYR A 37 -26.25 18.88 3.36
CA TYR A 37 -26.56 18.29 4.67
C TYR A 37 -25.31 17.71 5.32
N TYR A 38 -24.58 16.85 4.61
CA TYR A 38 -23.36 16.24 5.12
C TYR A 38 -22.32 17.31 5.50
N GLU A 39 -22.08 18.30 4.64
CA GLU A 39 -21.14 19.38 4.94
C GLU A 39 -21.57 20.21 6.16
N ALA A 40 -22.87 20.49 6.30
CA ALA A 40 -23.39 21.19 7.47
C ALA A 40 -23.19 20.37 8.75
N GLU A 41 -23.50 19.08 8.72
CA GLU A 41 -23.34 18.17 9.85
C GLU A 41 -21.89 18.13 10.31
N CYS A 42 -20.94 17.91 9.40
CA CYS A 42 -19.52 17.94 9.72
C CYS A 42 -19.10 19.27 10.35
N ARG A 43 -19.64 20.40 9.89
CA ARG A 43 -19.30 21.73 10.45
C ARG A 43 -20.00 22.03 11.78
N VAL A 44 -21.10 21.33 12.10
CA VAL A 44 -21.68 21.34 13.45
C VAL A 44 -20.79 20.57 14.42
N GLU A 45 -20.29 19.40 14.00
CA GLU A 45 -19.43 18.54 14.82
C GLU A 45 -18.02 19.12 15.00
N ASP A 46 -17.42 19.62 13.93
CA ASP A 46 -16.12 20.30 13.92
C ASP A 46 -16.26 21.71 13.30
N PRO A 47 -16.45 22.74 14.13
CA PRO A 47 -16.59 24.12 13.67
C PRO A 47 -15.34 24.68 12.97
N VAL A 48 -14.18 24.06 13.18
CA VAL A 48 -12.92 24.53 12.61
C VAL A 48 -12.74 23.90 11.24
N TYR A 49 -12.61 22.57 11.18
CA TYR A 49 -12.24 21.86 9.95
C TYR A 49 -13.42 21.23 9.22
N GLY A 50 -14.53 20.92 9.89
CA GLY A 50 -15.69 20.28 9.28
C GLY A 50 -15.32 19.06 8.43
N CYS A 51 -15.86 18.99 7.20
CA CYS A 51 -15.58 17.91 6.27
C CYS A 51 -14.11 17.87 5.80
N VAL A 52 -13.36 18.98 5.90
CA VAL A 52 -11.93 19.02 5.58
C VAL A 52 -11.15 18.14 6.56
N GLY A 53 -11.56 18.09 7.84
CA GLY A 53 -10.95 17.19 8.82
C GLY A 53 -11.14 15.71 8.44
N VAL A 54 -12.32 15.36 7.91
CA VAL A 54 -12.61 14.02 7.39
C VAL A 54 -11.71 13.70 6.20
N ILE A 55 -11.58 14.62 5.25
CA ILE A 55 -10.71 14.46 4.07
C ILE A 55 -9.25 14.25 4.50
N SER A 56 -8.73 15.06 5.42
CA SER A 56 -7.35 14.93 5.91
C SER A 56 -7.11 13.57 6.55
N ARG A 57 -8.03 13.10 7.40
CA ARG A 57 -7.93 11.77 8.03
C ARG A 57 -7.94 10.64 7.01
N LEU A 58 -8.76 10.75 5.96
CA LEU A 58 -8.78 9.76 4.89
C LEU A 58 -7.46 9.75 4.12
N HIS A 59 -6.87 10.92 3.83
CA HIS A 59 -5.55 10.99 3.21
C HIS A 59 -4.46 10.36 4.08
N GLU A 60 -4.48 10.58 5.40
CA GLU A 60 -3.55 9.93 6.33
C GLU A 60 -3.70 8.40 6.32
N GLN A 61 -4.94 7.89 6.32
CA GLN A 61 -5.21 6.44 6.25
C GLN A 61 -4.73 5.83 4.93
N ILE A 62 -4.95 6.51 3.81
CA ILE A 62 -4.44 6.07 2.51
C ILE A 62 -2.91 6.01 2.55
N HIS A 63 -2.27 7.05 3.07
CA HIS A 63 -0.82 7.11 3.15
C HIS A 63 -0.23 6.01 4.05
N GLU A 64 -0.86 5.74 5.20
CA GLU A 64 -0.48 4.66 6.10
C GLU A 64 -0.58 3.29 5.40
N ALA A 65 -1.70 3.02 4.74
CA ALA A 65 -1.90 1.79 3.98
C ALA A 65 -0.88 1.62 2.84
N GLU A 66 -0.55 2.69 2.12
CA GLU A 66 0.49 2.67 1.08
C GLU A 66 1.88 2.37 1.66
N CYS A 67 2.19 2.94 2.83
CA CYS A 67 3.44 2.67 3.54
C CYS A 67 3.54 1.22 4.00
N GLU A 68 2.47 0.65 4.56
CA GLU A 68 2.42 -0.76 4.95
C GLU A 68 2.60 -1.68 3.74
N LEU A 69 1.90 -1.39 2.64
CA LEU A 69 2.04 -2.15 1.40
C LEU A 69 3.47 -2.11 0.86
N ALA A 70 4.13 -0.94 0.90
CA ALA A 70 5.52 -0.80 0.49
C ALA A 70 6.47 -1.62 1.37
N LYS A 71 6.27 -1.61 2.70
CA LYS A 71 7.05 -2.43 3.65
C LYS A 71 6.89 -3.91 3.35
N THR A 72 5.66 -4.41 3.24
CA THR A 72 5.38 -5.82 2.95
C THR A 72 5.99 -6.25 1.61
N ARG A 73 5.94 -5.39 0.58
CA ARG A 73 6.59 -5.66 -0.71
C ARG A 73 8.11 -5.76 -0.59
N ALA A 74 8.74 -4.86 0.17
CA ALA A 74 10.18 -4.91 0.44
C ALA A 74 10.56 -6.19 1.19
N ASP A 75 9.79 -6.56 2.21
CA ASP A 75 10.01 -7.79 2.99
C ASP A 75 9.91 -9.04 2.10
N ILE A 76 8.95 -9.10 1.18
CA ILE A 76 8.82 -10.21 0.22
C ILE A 76 10.07 -10.32 -0.65
N ILE A 77 10.56 -9.21 -1.21
CA ILE A 77 11.74 -9.19 -2.07
C ILE A 77 12.97 -9.68 -1.32
N ILE A 78 13.20 -9.13 -0.11
CA ILE A 78 14.34 -9.52 0.74
C ILE A 78 14.29 -11.02 1.05
N ASN A 79 13.13 -11.54 1.44
CA ASN A 79 12.96 -12.95 1.76
C ASN A 79 13.13 -13.86 0.52
N SER A 80 12.66 -13.43 -0.65
CA SER A 80 12.87 -14.18 -1.90
C SER A 80 14.33 -14.19 -2.34
N ASP A 81 15.06 -13.09 -2.14
CA ASP A 81 16.48 -12.97 -2.49
C ASP A 81 17.36 -13.77 -1.55
N ILE A 82 17.07 -13.74 -0.24
CA ILE A 82 17.75 -14.59 0.76
C ILE A 82 17.52 -16.08 0.44
N GLY A 83 16.30 -16.45 0.04
CA GLY A 83 15.98 -17.83 -0.38
C GLY A 83 16.82 -18.29 -1.59
N GLN A 84 16.99 -17.43 -2.59
CA GLN A 84 17.83 -17.73 -3.76
C GLN A 84 19.32 -17.79 -3.38
N GLN A 85 19.81 -16.86 -2.57
CA GLN A 85 21.23 -16.86 -2.16
C GLN A 85 21.59 -18.08 -1.33
N ALA A 86 20.72 -18.54 -0.43
CA ALA A 86 20.94 -19.77 0.32
C ALA A 86 21.06 -20.99 -0.61
N GLN A 87 20.24 -21.04 -1.66
CA GLN A 87 20.30 -22.12 -2.65
C GLN A 87 21.55 -22.04 -3.53
N VAL A 88 21.97 -20.84 -3.94
CA VAL A 88 23.21 -20.61 -4.70
C VAL A 88 24.45 -20.95 -3.86
N GLN A 89 24.46 -20.66 -2.56
CA GLN A 89 25.56 -21.04 -1.66
C GLN A 89 25.67 -22.56 -1.51
N GLN A 90 24.55 -23.28 -1.41
CA GLN A 90 24.55 -24.74 -1.39
C GLN A 90 25.05 -25.34 -2.72
N ILE A 91 24.62 -24.78 -3.86
CA ILE A 91 25.08 -25.20 -5.18
C ILE A 91 26.59 -24.93 -5.33
N ASN A 92 27.06 -23.74 -4.95
CA ASN A 92 28.49 -23.41 -5.05
C ASN A 92 29.35 -24.33 -4.18
N GLY A 93 28.92 -24.65 -2.95
CA GLY A 93 29.64 -25.62 -2.10
C GLY A 93 29.71 -27.01 -2.72
N GLN A 94 28.59 -27.53 -3.26
CA GLN A 94 28.57 -28.82 -3.96
C GLN A 94 29.40 -28.81 -5.25
N VAL A 95 29.45 -27.69 -5.97
CA VAL A 95 30.27 -27.54 -7.18
C VAL A 95 31.75 -27.56 -6.83
N GLU A 96 32.17 -26.90 -5.75
CA GLU A 96 33.55 -26.94 -5.25
C GLU A 96 33.95 -28.34 -4.77
N ASP A 97 33.09 -29.04 -4.03
CA ASP A 97 33.33 -30.43 -3.62
C ASP A 97 33.49 -31.36 -4.83
N ASN A 98 32.62 -31.23 -5.83
CA ASN A 98 32.71 -32.02 -7.07
C ASN A 98 33.97 -31.68 -7.89
N LEU A 99 34.36 -30.40 -7.96
CA LEU A 99 35.57 -29.98 -8.66
C LEU A 99 36.83 -30.53 -7.98
N SER A 100 36.82 -30.60 -6.65
CA SER A 100 37.88 -31.18 -5.83
C SER A 100 38.03 -32.69 -6.08
N LEU A 101 36.91 -33.43 -6.09
CA LEU A 101 36.88 -34.87 -6.37
C LEU A 101 37.43 -35.20 -7.76
N LEU A 102 37.05 -34.41 -8.77
CA LEU A 102 37.53 -34.60 -10.15
C LEU A 102 39.04 -34.36 -10.27
N HIS A 103 39.58 -33.40 -9.51
CA HIS A 103 41.01 -33.12 -9.50
C HIS A 103 41.81 -34.23 -8.82
N GLU A 104 41.26 -34.83 -7.76
CA GLU A 104 41.83 -35.99 -7.07
C GLU A 104 41.87 -37.24 -7.97
N GLN A 105 40.78 -37.51 -8.69
CA GLN A 105 40.71 -38.65 -9.63
C GLN A 105 41.70 -38.52 -10.80
N ASN A 106 41.99 -37.29 -11.25
CA ASN A 106 42.96 -37.06 -12.33
C ASN A 106 44.41 -37.32 -11.87
N ASN A 107 44.70 -37.24 -10.56
CA ASN A 107 46.03 -37.48 -10.01
C ASN A 107 46.32 -38.97 -9.79
N VAL A 108 45.30 -39.78 -9.45
CA VAL A 108 45.44 -41.23 -9.22
C VAL A 108 45.83 -42.00 -10.49
N GLY A 109 45.47 -41.50 -11.67
CA GLY A 109 45.83 -42.12 -12.95
C GLY A 109 47.31 -42.00 -13.35
N ARG A 110 48.11 -41.17 -12.68
CA ARG A 110 49.52 -40.90 -13.05
C ARG A 110 50.56 -41.66 -12.22
N THR A 111 50.20 -42.22 -11.07
CA THR A 111 51.18 -42.85 -10.15
C THR A 111 51.37 -44.36 -10.34
N GLN A 112 50.61 -45.03 -11.21
CA GLN A 112 50.68 -46.50 -11.36
C GLN A 112 51.56 -47.03 -12.51
N PHE A 113 52.23 -46.19 -13.31
CA PHE A 113 53.13 -46.66 -14.38
C PHE A 113 54.63 -46.41 -14.11
N GLY A 114 55.02 -46.40 -12.84
CA GLY A 114 56.41 -46.16 -12.40
C GLY A 114 57.01 -47.32 -11.60
N SER A 115 56.78 -48.58 -11.97
CA SER A 115 57.53 -49.70 -11.41
C SER A 115 57.69 -50.85 -12.41
N SER A 116 58.95 -51.27 -12.59
CA SER A 116 59.43 -52.45 -13.33
C SER A 116 59.63 -52.26 -14.84
N PHE A 117 60.84 -51.91 -15.28
CA PHE A 117 61.87 -52.83 -15.78
C PHE A 117 63.20 -52.08 -15.96
#